data_AF-A0AA96CB74-F1
#
_entry.id   AF-A0AA96CB74-F1
#
_cell.length_a   1.000
_cell.length_b   1.000
_cell.length_c   1.000
_cell.angle_alpha   90.00
_cell.angle_beta   90.00
_cell.angle_gamma   90.00
#
_symmetry.space_group_name_H-M   'P 1'
#
loop_
_entity.id
_entity.type
_entity.pdbx_description
1 polymer ?
#
loop_
_entity_poly.entity_id
_entity_poly.type
_entity_poly.pdbx_seq_one_letter_code
_entity_poly.pdbx_strand_id
1 'polypeptide(L)'
;MSGRIDPSWLVFDSVENAEHDRCVDCFSRPDGSFGFEEFRRDVEDGGAWTPVQHYSGLSYKTKDEALLAGRKAVIWLTEALERRSR
;
A
#
# COMPACT_ATOMS: atom_id res chain seq x y z
N MET A 1 6.38 -8.57 -9.49
CA MET A 1 5.86 -7.21 -9.29
C MET A 1 4.41 -7.22 -9.68
N SER A 2 3.51 -6.91 -8.74
CA SER A 2 2.09 -6.77 -9.06
C SER A 2 1.94 -5.68 -10.13
N GLY A 3 1.31 -5.97 -11.26
CA GLY A 3 1.31 -5.07 -12.43
C GLY A 3 0.62 -3.71 -12.25
N ARG A 4 0.20 -3.35 -11.02
CA ARG A 4 -0.50 -2.10 -10.70
C ARG A 4 0.40 -0.96 -10.23
N ILE A 5 1.62 -1.23 -9.77
CA ILE A 5 2.59 -0.15 -9.48
C ILE A 5 3.44 0.07 -10.72
N ASP A 6 3.32 1.27 -11.28
CA ASP A 6 4.16 1.66 -12.41
C ASP A 6 5.63 1.70 -11.97
N PRO A 7 6.58 1.13 -12.74
CA PRO A 7 8.01 1.14 -12.39
C PRO A 7 8.62 2.54 -12.21
N SER A 8 7.98 3.58 -12.74
CA SER A 8 8.39 4.97 -12.54
C SER A 8 7.98 5.54 -11.17
N TRP A 9 7.09 4.86 -10.45
CA TRP A 9 6.67 5.29 -9.12
C TRP A 9 7.68 4.83 -8.08
N LEU A 10 7.99 5.73 -7.14
CA LEU A 10 8.86 5.42 -6.02
C LEU A 10 8.02 4.94 -4.84
N VAL A 11 8.07 3.65 -4.54
CA VAL A 11 7.56 3.10 -3.28
C VAL A 11 8.51 3.50 -2.16
N PHE A 12 8.04 4.31 -1.22
CA PHE A 12 8.87 4.84 -0.13
C PHE A 12 8.54 4.23 1.23
N ASP A 13 7.39 3.58 1.39
CA ASP A 13 7.07 2.77 2.56
C ASP A 13 6.20 1.59 2.12
N SER A 14 6.41 0.44 2.74
CA SER A 14 5.60 -0.77 2.55
C SER A 14 5.29 -1.32 3.93
N VAL A 15 4.01 -1.37 4.26
CA VAL A 15 3.52 -1.79 5.58
C VAL A 15 2.92 -3.18 5.43
N GLU A 16 3.53 -4.17 6.07
CA GLU A 16 3.01 -5.54 6.11
C GLU A 16 2.16 -5.78 7.37
N ASN A 17 1.13 -6.63 7.27
CA ASN A 17 0.41 -7.12 8.43
C ASN A 17 1.20 -8.21 9.17
N ALA A 18 0.70 -8.64 10.34
CA ALA A 18 1.40 -9.60 11.19
C ALA A 18 1.44 -11.02 10.58
N GLU A 19 0.46 -11.35 9.75
CA GLU A 19 0.30 -12.64 9.09
C GLU A 19 1.15 -12.75 7.81
N HIS A 20 1.77 -11.65 7.38
CA HIS A 20 2.62 -11.56 6.17
C HIS A 20 1.90 -11.98 4.88
N ASP A 21 0.57 -11.84 4.85
CA ASP A 21 -0.30 -12.15 3.72
C ASP A 21 -0.93 -10.89 3.12
N ARG A 22 -0.74 -9.71 3.72
CA ARG A 22 -1.19 -8.42 3.19
C ARG A 22 -0.12 -7.35 3.36
N CYS A 23 -0.03 -6.46 2.38
CA CYS A 23 0.79 -5.26 2.49
C CYS A 23 0.07 -4.04 1.92
N VAL A 24 0.46 -2.85 2.37
CA VAL A 24 0.10 -1.57 1.75
C VAL A 24 1.38 -0.87 1.32
N ASP A 25 1.54 -0.67 0.02
CA ASP A 25 2.63 0.12 -0.53
C ASP A 25 2.19 1.58 -0.63
N CYS A 26 2.98 2.48 -0.04
CA CYS A 26 2.85 3.92 -0.21
C CYS A 26 3.93 4.41 -1.18
N PHE A 27 3.51 5.19 -2.18
CA PHE A 27 4.37 5.61 -3.28
C PHE A 27 4.18 7.06 -3.70
N SER A 28 5.21 7.62 -4.32
CA SER A 28 5.17 8.93 -4.98
C SER A 28 5.30 8.76 -6.48
N ARG A 29 4.53 9.55 -7.23
CA ARG A 29 4.54 9.55 -8.70
C ARG A 29 5.46 10.65 -9.24
N PRO A 30 5.90 10.56 -10.51
CA PRO A 30 6.71 11.59 -11.15
C PRO A 30 6.06 12.99 -11.20
N ASP A 31 4.73 13.07 -11.15
CA ASP A 31 3.99 14.33 -11.10
C ASP A 31 3.99 15.00 -9.70
N GLY A 32 4.64 14.39 -8.70
CA GLY A 32 4.74 14.87 -7.33
C GLY A 32 3.55 14.49 -6.44
N SER A 33 2.56 13.75 -6.97
CA SER A 33 1.46 13.23 -6.17
C SER A 33 1.85 11.96 -5.41
N PHE A 34 1.10 11.69 -4.34
CA PHE A 34 1.26 10.51 -3.49
C PHE A 34 0.05 9.58 -3.64
N GLY A 35 0.28 8.29 -3.42
CA GLY A 35 -0.76 7.26 -3.47
C GLY A 35 -0.41 6.06 -2.60
N PHE A 36 -1.36 5.14 -2.50
CA PHE A 36 -1.15 3.86 -1.86
C PHE A 36 -1.92 2.75 -2.60
N GLU A 37 -1.51 1.50 -2.42
CA GLU A 37 -2.26 0.34 -2.90
C GLU A 37 -2.13 -0.81 -1.90
N GLU A 38 -3.23 -1.55 -1.74
CA GLU A 38 -3.24 -2.76 -0.91
C GLU A 38 -3.02 -4.00 -1.77
N PHE A 39 -2.14 -4.89 -1.30
CA PHE A 39 -1.90 -6.20 -1.89
C PHE A 39 -2.19 -7.30 -0.88
N ARG A 40 -2.63 -8.45 -1.41
CA ARG A 40 -2.73 -9.71 -0.70
C ARG A 40 -1.81 -10.74 -1.34
N ARG A 41 -1.36 -11.69 -0.56
CA ARG A 41 -0.54 -12.82 -1.00
C ARG A 41 -1.19 -14.10 -0.51
N ASP A 42 -1.81 -14.81 -1.43
CA ASP A 42 -2.46 -16.08 -1.13
C ASP A 42 -1.64 -17.26 -1.68
N VAL A 43 -1.65 -18.37 -0.93
CA VAL A 43 -0.97 -19.61 -1.35
C VAL A 43 -1.57 -20.16 -2.65
N GLU A 44 -2.87 -19.93 -2.87
CA GLU A 44 -3.61 -20.34 -4.07
C GLU A 44 -3.14 -19.59 -5.32
N ASP A 45 -2.67 -18.34 -5.17
CA ASP A 45 -2.12 -17.50 -6.25
C ASP A 45 -0.61 -17.78 -6.48
N GLY A 46 -0.10 -18.93 -6.03
CA GLY A 46 1.31 -19.27 -6.08
C GLY A 46 2.19 -18.35 -5.22
N GLY A 47 1.60 -17.65 -4.26
CA GLY A 47 2.28 -16.67 -3.41
C GLY A 47 2.64 -15.37 -4.13
N ALA A 48 1.99 -15.05 -5.24
CA ALA A 48 2.12 -13.74 -5.89
C ALA A 48 1.37 -12.64 -5.10
N TRP A 49 1.90 -11.41 -5.15
CA TRP A 49 1.22 -10.24 -4.61
C TRP A 49 0.15 -9.75 -5.59
N THR A 50 -1.11 -9.93 -5.21
CA THR A 50 -2.28 -9.55 -5.97
C THR A 50 -2.88 -8.28 -5.38
N PRO A 51 -3.17 -7.25 -6.17
CA PRO A 51 -3.75 -6.03 -5.65
C PRO A 51 -5.21 -6.26 -5.27
N VAL A 52 -5.59 -5.82 -4.07
CA VAL A 52 -6.92 -6.07 -3.50
C VAL A 52 -7.95 -5.08 -4.04
N GLN A 53 -7.57 -3.80 -4.09
CA GLN A 53 -8.44 -2.70 -4.48
C GLN A 53 -7.81 -1.86 -5.60
N HIS A 54 -8.45 -0.73 -5.92
CA HIS A 54 -8.03 0.21 -6.95
C HIS A 54 -7.64 1.58 -6.34
N TYR A 55 -6.98 1.58 -5.17
CA TYR A 55 -6.58 2.83 -4.51
C TYR A 55 -5.46 3.54 -5.25
N SER A 56 -4.69 2.81 -6.06
CA SER A 56 -3.60 3.36 -6.88
C SER A 56 -4.01 4.44 -7.88
N GLY A 57 -5.31 4.60 -8.18
CA GLY A 57 -5.83 5.69 -9.00
C GLY A 57 -6.04 7.00 -8.24
N LEU A 58 -6.03 6.99 -6.90
CA LEU A 58 -6.25 8.16 -6.07
C LEU A 58 -4.95 8.94 -5.89
N SER A 59 -5.02 10.26 -5.98
CA SER A 59 -3.86 11.16 -5.89
C SER A 59 -4.00 12.11 -4.72
N TYR A 60 -2.98 12.15 -3.87
CA TYR A 60 -2.90 13.00 -2.69
C TYR A 60 -1.75 14.00 -2.84
N LYS A 61 -1.86 15.17 -2.19
CA LYS A 61 -0.82 16.22 -2.29
C LYS A 61 0.36 15.94 -1.37
N THR A 62 0.14 15.18 -0.31
CA THR A 62 1.16 14.89 0.71
C THR A 62 1.16 13.42 1.10
N LYS A 63 2.30 12.97 1.67
CA LYS A 63 2.44 11.63 2.25
C LYS A 63 1.43 11.38 3.36
N ASP A 64 1.24 12.36 4.25
CA ASP A 64 0.29 12.27 5.37
C ASP A 64 -1.16 12.12 4.90
N GLU A 65 -1.58 12.82 3.84
CA GLU A 65 -2.91 12.66 3.24
C GLU A 65 -3.11 11.24 2.68
N ALA A 66 -2.13 10.72 1.95
CA ALA A 66 -2.17 9.35 1.42
C ALA A 66 -2.24 8.32 2.55
N LEU A 67 -1.44 8.49 3.60
CA LEU A 67 -1.40 7.59 4.76
C LEU A 67 -2.72 7.63 5.55
N LEU A 68 -3.27 8.83 5.77
CA LEU A 68 -4.55 9.00 6.46
C LEU A 68 -5.69 8.35 5.67
N ALA A 69 -5.69 8.49 4.34
CA ALA A 69 -6.65 7.82 3.48
C ALA A 69 -6.47 6.30 3.52
N GLY A 70 -5.23 5.82 3.48
CA GLY A 70 -4.89 4.40 3.64
C GLY A 70 -5.42 3.81 4.94
N ARG A 71 -5.22 4.49 6.07
CA ARG A 71 -5.71 4.04 7.39
C ARG A 71 -7.23 3.93 7.47
N LYS A 72 -7.95 4.78 6.73
CA LYS A 72 -9.42 4.76 6.67
C LYS A 72 -9.95 3.68 5.74
N ALA A 73 -9.22 3.40 4.66
CA ALA A 73 -9.62 2.46 3.62
C ALA A 73 -9.25 1.01 3.96
N VAL A 74 -8.09 0.81 4.57
CA VAL A 74 -7.51 -0.50 4.90
C VAL A 74 -7.53 -0.67 6.42
N ILE A 75 -8.52 -1.40 6.92
CA ILE A 75 -8.84 -1.49 8.36
C ILE A 75 -7.64 -1.97 9.19
N TRP A 76 -6.90 -2.98 8.71
CA TRP A 76 -5.77 -3.56 9.44
C TRP A 76 -4.52 -2.65 9.45
N LEU A 77 -4.44 -1.66 8.56
CA LEU A 77 -3.24 -0.82 8.39
C LEU A 77 -2.92 -0.01 9.65
N THR A 78 -3.95 0.47 10.35
CA THR A 78 -3.76 1.24 11.58
C THR A 78 -3.03 0.41 12.63
N GLU A 79 -3.48 -0.83 12.83
CA GLU A 79 -2.89 -1.75 13.80
C GLU A 79 -1.45 -2.13 13.43
N ALA A 80 -1.16 -2.35 12.14
CA ALA A 80 0.19 -2.62 11.66
C ALA A 80 1.16 -1.44 11.90
N LEU A 81 0.69 -0.20 11.66
CA LEU A 81 1.49 1.00 11.92
C LEU A 81 1.76 1.23 13.41
N GLU A 82 0.79 0.95 14.28
CA GLU A 82 0.95 1.02 15.74
C GLU A 82 1.94 -0.02 16.27
N ARG A 83 2.04 -1.19 15.62
CA ARG A 83 3.06 -2.19 15.96
C ARG A 83 4.46 -1.78 15.54
N ARG A 84 4.62 -1.10 14.38
CA ARG A 84 5.93 -0.62 13.89
C ARG A 84 6.53 0.50 14.74
N SER A 85 5.70 1.25 15.48
CA SER A 85 6.16 2.36 16.34
C SER A 85 6.55 1.95 17.76
N ARG A 86 6.43 0.67 18.10
CA ARG A 86 6.85 0.07 19.37
C ARG A 86 8.20 -0.60 19.23
#